data_AF-A0A176S380-F1
#
_entry.id   AF-A0A176S380-F1
#
_cell.length_a   1.000
_cell.length_b   1.000
_cell.length_c   1.000
_cell.angle_alpha   90.00
_cell.angle_beta   90.00
_cell.angle_gamma   90.00
#
_symmetry.space_group_name_H-M   'P 1'
#
loop_
_entity.id
_entity.type
_entity.pdbx_description
1 polymer ?
#
loop_
_entity_poly.entity_id
_entity_poly.type
_entity_poly.pdbx_seq_one_letter_code
_entity_poly.pdbx_strand_id
1 'polypeptide(L)' 'MIKKQALRGIRISSGKPLVEQLIARQNKIEREFELINLPFYLLNQIERLLGEQTECDKIAAK' A
#
# COMPACT_ATOMS: atom_id res chain seq x y z
N MET A 1 8.97 19.48 14.46
CA MET A 1 9.53 18.36 13.68
C MET A 1 8.38 17.60 13.03
N ILE A 2 8.15 17.78 11.72
CA ILE A 2 7.04 17.14 10.99
C ILE A 2 7.44 15.69 10.73
N LYS A 3 6.76 14.72 11.35
CA LYS A 3 6.94 13.30 11.04
C LYS A 3 6.25 13.00 9.71
N LYS A 4 7.01 12.72 8.65
CA LYS A 4 6.46 12.21 7.39
C LYS A 4 5.75 10.88 7.68
N GLN A 5 4.50 10.75 7.23
CA GLN A 5 3.73 9.52 7.37
C GLN A 5 3.56 8.85 6.02
N ALA A 6 3.68 7.53 6.02
CA ALA A 6 3.37 6.71 4.87
C ALA A 6 1.85 6.51 4.79
N LEU A 7 1.28 6.67 3.59
CA LEU A 7 -0.12 6.36 3.29
C LEU A 7 -0.32 4.89 2.93
N ARG A 8 0.78 4.16 2.72
CA ARG A 8 0.79 2.76 2.28
C ARG A 8 1.89 1.99 3.00
N GLY A 9 1.64 0.72 3.29
CA GLY A 9 2.59 -0.25 3.82
C GLY A 9 2.60 -1.53 2.99
N ILE A 10 3.73 -2.24 3.02
CA ILE A 10 3.90 -3.53 2.34
C ILE A 10 4.23 -4.59 3.39
N ARG A 11 3.41 -5.64 3.46
CA ARG A 11 3.65 -6.82 4.29
C ARG A 11 4.05 -7.99 3.40
N ILE A 12 5.29 -8.46 3.57
CA ILE A 12 5.78 -9.64 2.87
C ILE A 12 5.34 -10.87 3.66
N SER A 13 4.61 -11.78 3.01
CA SER A 13 4.13 -13.02 3.63
C SER A 13 4.19 -14.19 2.65
N SER A 14 3.89 -15.41 3.11
CA SER A 14 3.68 -16.57 2.23
C SER A 14 2.23 -16.71 1.75
N GLY A 15 1.36 -15.75 2.11
CA GLY A 15 -0.06 -15.76 1.78
C GLY A 15 -0.34 -15.34 0.34
N LYS A 16 -1.63 -15.34 -0.02
CA LYS A 16 -2.09 -14.84 -1.32
C LYS A 16 -1.86 -13.32 -1.41
N PRO A 17 -1.54 -12.80 -2.61
CA PRO A 17 -1.48 -11.36 -2.82
C PRO A 17 -2.85 -10.74 -2.55
N LEU A 18 -2.86 -9.67 -1.75
CA LEU A 18 -4.09 -8.99 -1.34
C LEU A 18 -3.80 -7.52 -1.02
N VAL A 19 -4.72 -6.63 -1.37
CA VAL A 19 -4.68 -5.23 -0.94
C VAL A 19 -5.79 -5.01 0.09
N GLU A 20 -5.43 -4.51 1.26
CA GLU A 20 -6.34 -4.21 2.36
C GLU A 20 -6.41 -2.69 2.55
N GLN A 21 -7.62 -2.13 2.51
CA GLN A 21 -7.88 -0.75 2.92
C GLN A 21 -8.12 -0.75 4.43
N LEU A 22 -7.26 -0.07 5.17
CA LEU A 22 -7.28 0.03 6.61
C LEU A 22 -7.45 1.49 7.04
N ILE A 23 -7.85 1.69 8.30
CA ILE A 23 -7.90 3.00 8.92
C ILE A 23 -6.77 3.09 9.93
N ALA A 24 -5.78 3.93 9.65
CA ALA A 24 -4.74 4.26 10.60
C ALA A 24 -5.26 5.36 11.54
N ARG A 25 -5.27 5.08 12.85
CA ARG A 25 -5.65 6.06 13.88
C ARG A 25 -4.41 6.62 14.55
N GLN A 26 -4.23 7.94 14.47
CA GLN A 26 -3.14 8.63 15.17
C GLN A 26 -3.64 9.94 15.77
N ASN A 27 -3.32 10.21 17.03
CA ASN A 27 -3.70 11.45 17.72
C ASN A 27 -5.20 11.77 17.57
N LYS A 28 -6.05 10.74 17.63
CA LYS A 28 -7.51 10.81 17.44
C LYS A 28 -7.97 11.16 16.01
N ILE A 29 -7.06 11.31 15.05
CA ILE A 29 -7.37 11.49 13.64
C ILE A 29 -7.33 10.11 12.96
N GLU A 30 -8.40 9.80 12.24
CA GLU A 30 -8.50 8.61 11.39
C GLU A 30 -8.05 8.99 9.98
N ARG A 31 -7.23 8.14 9.37
CA ARG A 31 -6.76 8.30 7.99
C ARG A 31 -6.81 6.96 7.28
N GLU A 32 -7.22 7.02 6.02
CA GLU A 32 -7.13 5.89 5.12
C GLU A 32 -5.66 5.48 4.95
N PHE A 33 -5.42 4.18 5.02
CA PHE A 33 -4.11 3.56 4.92
C PHE A 33 -4.22 2.26 4.14
N GLU A 34 -3.35 2.09 3.16
CA GLU A 34 -3.36 0.90 2.33
C GLU A 34 -2.29 -0.10 2.78
N LEU A 35 -2.67 -1.35 3.02
CA LEU A 35 -1.74 -2.43 3.31
C LEU A 35 -1.72 -3.43 2.16
N ILE A 36 -0.57 -3.55 1.50
CA ILE A 36 -0.34 -4.51 0.42
C ILE A 36 0.31 -5.76 1.00
N ASN A 37 -0.39 -6.88 0.93
CA ASN A 37 0.15 -8.20 1.20
C ASN A 37 0.82 -8.74 -0.06
N LEU A 38 2.13 -8.94 0.01
CA LEU A 38 2.90 -9.45 -1.10
C LEU A 38 3.54 -10.80 -0.77
N PRO A 39 3.33 -11.82 -1.61
CA PRO A 39 4.08 -13.07 -1.53
C PRO A 39 5.59 -12.86 -1.70
N PHE A 40 6.41 -13.59 -0.94
CA PHE A 40 7.89 -13.46 -1.01
C PHE A 40 8.45 -13.64 -2.43
N TYR A 41 7.89 -14.55 -3.23
CA TYR A 41 8.37 -14.81 -4.59
C TYR A 41 8.14 -13.63 -5.57
N LEU A 42 7.33 -12.63 -5.19
CA LEU A 42 7.10 -11.42 -5.96
C LEU A 42 7.97 -10.23 -5.52
N LEU A 43 8.84 -10.41 -4.52
CA LEU A 43 9.71 -9.34 -4.02
C LEU A 43 10.54 -8.69 -5.14
N ASN A 44 11.09 -9.50 -6.05
CA ASN A 44 11.90 -9.05 -7.17
C ASN A 44 11.10 -8.24 -8.22
N GLN A 45 9.77 -8.24 -8.12
CA GLN A 45 8.87 -7.51 -9.02
C GLN A 45 8.19 -6.33 -8.33
N ILE A 46 8.57 -5.99 -7.09
CA ILE A 46 7.93 -4.92 -6.30
C ILE A 46 7.86 -3.60 -7.06
N GLU A 47 8.95 -3.18 -7.69
CA GLU A 47 9.00 -1.89 -8.39
C GLU A 47 8.00 -1.84 -9.54
N ARG A 48 7.88 -2.94 -10.30
CA ARG A 48 6.89 -3.08 -11.37
C ARG A 48 5.47 -3.05 -10.83
N LEU A 49 5.21 -3.81 -9.77
CA LEU A 49 3.88 -3.93 -9.16
C LEU A 49 3.40 -2.61 -8.54
N LEU A 50 4.30 -1.84 -7.92
CA LEU A 50 3.98 -0.53 -7.39
C LEU A 50 3.84 0.52 -8.51
N GLY A 51 4.64 0.42 -9.57
CA GLY A 51 4.57 1.31 -10.74
C GLY A 51 3.28 1.18 -11.53
N GLU A 52 2.81 -0.05 -11.79
CA GLU A 52 1.57 -0.34 -12.52
C GLU A 52 0.31 0.14 -11.76
N GLN A 53 0.32 0.08 -10.42
CA GLN A 53 -0.79 0.58 -9.61
C GLN A 53 -0.94 2.11 -9.71
N THR A 54 0.16 2.86 -9.74
CA THR A 54 0.11 4.33 -9.92
C THR A 54 -0.45 4.77 -11.27
N GLU A 55 -0.51 3.90 -12.28
CA GLU A 55 -1.13 4.21 -13.57
C GLU A 55 -2.63 3.90 -13.58
N CYS A 56 -3.07 2.83 -12.92
CA CYS A 56 -4.50 2.52 -12.79
C CYS A 56 -5.25 3.57 -11.94
N ASP A 57 -4.64 4.08 -10.86
CA ASP A 57 -5.25 5.11 -10.02
C ASP A 57 -5.46 6.44 -10.77
N LYS A 58 -4.62 6.75 -11.77
CA LYS A 58 -4.78 7.95 -12.61
C LYS A 58 -5.94 7.83 -13.60
N ILE A 59 -6.34 6.62 -13.96
CA ILE A 59 -7.44 6.37 -14.90
C ILE A 59 -8.79 6.41 -14.16
N ALA A 60 -8.83 6.02 -12.87
CA ALA A 60 -10.04 6.08 -12.05
C ALA A 60 -10.40 7.48 -11.51
N ALA A 61 -9.48 8.45 -11.62
CA ALA A 61 -9.66 9.82 -11.13
C ALA A 61 -10.04 10.85 -12.22
N LYS A 62 -10.51 10.40 -13.40
CA LYS A 62 -10.93 11.28 -14.51
C LYS A 62 -12.40 11.09 -14.85
#